data_AF-A0AAE2CI68-F1
#
_entry.id   AF-A0AAE2CI68-F1
#
_cell.length_a   1.000
_cell.length_b   1.000
_cell.length_c   1.000
_cell.angle_alpha   90.00
_cell.angle_beta   90.00
_cell.angle_gamma   90.00
#
_symmetry.space_group_name_H-M   'P 1'
#
loop_
_entity.id
_entity.type
_entity.pdbx_description
1 polymer ?
#
loop_
_entity_poly.entity_id
_entity_poly.type
_entity_poly.pdbx_seq_one_letter_code
_entity_poly.pdbx_strand_id
1 'polypeptide(L)'
;MMEFRRVLEDCNLQDLGFVGDRYTWSNKCESANTVRAHLDRCCTSEGWSQLFPSARVKHLDMIGSDHCPILLDTEAELPRQRQRHKPIRFEALWLRSDQCEKMVKRAWGLGFLRGNENLMDRFYSCRISLMTWGKNTFGNINKRIRSLKTKWFSYRKVFSRVRFFQKSVNVRMRLKNCSMPRK
;
A
#
# COMPACT_ATOMS: atom_id res chain seq x y z
N MET A 1 15.79 6.31 -26.32
CA MET A 1 14.54 7.13 -26.20
C MET A 1 13.81 7.32 -27.53
N MET A 2 14.51 7.54 -28.66
CA MET A 2 13.82 7.67 -29.97
C MET A 2 13.09 6.40 -30.38
N GLU A 3 13.68 5.22 -30.19
CA GLU A 3 13.04 3.94 -30.51
C GLU A 3 11.76 3.72 -29.69
N PHE A 4 11.78 3.99 -28.39
CA PHE A 4 10.58 3.90 -27.55
C PHE A 4 9.46 4.82 -28.04
N ARG A 5 9.78 6.05 -28.43
CA ARG A 5 8.79 6.98 -28.99
C ARG A 5 8.21 6.45 -30.30
N ARG A 6 9.06 5.93 -31.19
CA ARG A 6 8.61 5.32 -32.45
C ARG A 6 7.64 4.18 -32.21
N VAL A 7 7.93 3.28 -31.27
CA VAL A 7 6.99 2.18 -30.93
C VAL A 7 5.64 2.71 -30.44
N LEU A 8 5.63 3.77 -29.62
CA LEU A 8 4.37 4.38 -29.19
C LEU A 8 3.60 4.99 -30.37
N GLU A 9 4.29 5.66 -31.29
CA GLU A 9 3.70 6.21 -32.51
C GLU A 9 3.15 5.11 -33.43
N ASP A 10 3.96 4.09 -33.73
CA ASP A 10 3.59 2.94 -34.58
C ASP A 10 2.38 2.16 -34.02
N CYS A 11 2.24 2.14 -32.71
CA CYS A 11 1.16 1.45 -32.01
C CYS A 11 -0.03 2.38 -31.65
N ASN A 12 0.00 3.66 -32.02
CA ASN A 12 -0.99 4.67 -31.64
C ASN A 12 -1.27 4.72 -30.12
N LEU A 13 -0.19 4.64 -29.32
CA LEU A 13 -0.23 4.71 -27.87
C LEU A 13 0.20 6.09 -27.38
N GLN A 14 -0.49 6.61 -26.39
CA GLN A 14 -0.21 7.89 -25.75
C GLN A 14 0.11 7.69 -24.27
N ASP A 15 1.13 8.39 -23.77
CA ASP A 15 1.46 8.41 -22.35
C ASP A 15 0.39 9.20 -21.58
N LEU A 16 -0.23 8.59 -20.58
CA LEU A 16 -1.30 9.21 -19.78
C LEU A 16 -0.82 10.31 -18.82
N GLY A 17 0.50 10.55 -18.74
CA GLY A 17 1.10 11.37 -17.70
C GLY A 17 0.96 10.73 -16.32
N PHE A 18 1.26 11.49 -15.26
CA PHE A 18 1.16 11.02 -13.89
C PHE A 18 1.09 12.16 -12.87
N VAL A 19 0.62 11.85 -11.67
CA VAL A 19 0.72 12.70 -10.47
C VAL A 19 1.57 12.01 -9.41
N GLY A 20 2.57 12.72 -8.85
CA GLY A 20 3.42 12.21 -7.78
C GLY A 20 4.91 12.48 -8.03
N ASP A 21 5.78 11.63 -7.47
CA ASP A 21 7.23 11.74 -7.69
C ASP A 21 7.56 11.46 -9.16
N ARG A 22 8.48 12.24 -9.75
CA ARG A 22 8.89 12.07 -11.16
C ARG A 22 9.59 10.73 -11.40
N TYR A 23 10.20 10.17 -10.37
CA TYR A 23 11.01 8.97 -10.48
C TYR A 23 10.24 7.75 -10.01
N THR A 24 10.21 6.72 -10.86
CA THR A 24 9.58 5.43 -10.54
C THR A 24 10.58 4.42 -10.03
N TRP A 25 11.89 4.70 -10.12
CA TRP A 25 12.95 3.85 -9.60
C TRP A 25 14.04 4.64 -8.86
N SER A 26 14.67 4.01 -7.86
CA SER A 26 15.90 4.49 -7.23
C SER A 26 16.82 3.35 -6.82
N ASN A 27 18.14 3.58 -6.91
CA ASN A 27 19.14 2.66 -6.38
C ASN A 27 19.12 2.54 -4.83
N LYS A 28 18.19 3.22 -4.15
CA LYS A 28 18.06 3.29 -2.68
C LYS A 28 19.32 3.79 -1.96
N CYS A 29 20.27 4.37 -2.68
CA CYS A 29 21.35 5.10 -2.05
C CYS A 29 20.74 6.37 -1.46
N GLU A 30 21.03 6.66 -0.20
CA GLU A 30 20.54 7.85 0.50
C GLU A 30 21.74 8.79 0.76
N SER A 31 22.59 9.00 -0.25
CA SER A 31 23.83 9.82 -0.21
C SER A 31 24.00 10.70 -1.45
N ALA A 32 25.17 11.33 -1.64
CA ALA A 32 25.49 12.06 -2.87
C ALA A 32 25.39 11.17 -4.13
N ASN A 33 25.57 9.85 -4.00
CA ASN A 33 25.49 8.88 -5.09
C ASN A 33 24.05 8.36 -5.33
N THR A 34 23.04 9.10 -4.89
CA THR A 34 21.63 8.74 -5.11
C THR A 34 21.30 8.84 -6.59
N VAL A 35 20.98 7.70 -7.21
CA VAL A 35 20.49 7.64 -8.59
C VAL A 35 19.00 7.36 -8.57
N ARG A 36 18.25 8.12 -9.37
CA ARG A 36 16.82 7.95 -9.58
C ARG A 36 16.51 7.98 -11.07
N ALA A 37 15.57 7.14 -11.49
CA ALA A 37 15.17 7.02 -12.88
C ALA A 37 13.64 6.95 -13.00
N HIS A 38 13.12 7.36 -14.15
CA HIS A 38 11.73 7.18 -14.52
C HIS A 38 11.67 6.06 -15.56
N LEU A 39 11.39 4.83 -15.10
CA LEU A 39 11.44 3.61 -15.91
C LEU A 39 10.04 3.11 -16.30
N ASP A 40 9.10 3.23 -15.37
CA ASP A 40 7.73 2.74 -15.53
C ASP A 40 6.79 3.86 -16.05
N ARG A 41 5.98 3.58 -17.09
CA ARG A 41 5.00 4.51 -17.70
C ARG A 41 3.69 3.79 -18.01
N CYS A 42 2.58 4.52 -17.98
CA CYS A 42 1.28 4.02 -18.45
C CYS A 42 0.95 4.67 -19.79
N CYS A 43 0.87 3.86 -20.84
CA CYS A 43 0.50 4.30 -22.18
C CYS A 43 -0.81 3.62 -22.59
N THR A 44 -1.69 4.35 -23.26
CA THR A 44 -3.03 3.86 -23.65
C THR A 44 -3.34 4.22 -25.09
N SER A 45 -4.20 3.41 -25.72
CA SER A 45 -4.76 3.75 -27.01
C SER A 45 -5.87 4.79 -26.87
N GLU A 46 -6.20 5.45 -27.97
CA GLU A 46 -7.29 6.43 -28.01
C GLU A 46 -8.63 5.83 -27.56
N GLY A 47 -8.98 4.64 -28.08
CA GLY A 47 -10.23 3.96 -27.70
C GLY A 47 -10.32 3.63 -26.21
N TRP A 48 -9.20 3.28 -25.57
CA TRP A 48 -9.17 3.08 -24.12
C TRP A 48 -9.39 4.40 -23.38
N SER A 49 -8.73 5.48 -23.80
CA SER A 49 -8.88 6.81 -23.19
C SER A 49 -10.31 7.34 -23.31
N GLN A 50 -11.02 7.02 -24.40
CA GLN A 50 -12.43 7.35 -24.57
C GLN A 50 -13.34 6.57 -23.60
N LEU A 51 -13.01 5.31 -23.29
CA LEU A 51 -13.76 4.51 -22.30
C LEU A 51 -13.52 4.99 -20.86
N PHE A 52 -12.32 5.52 -20.57
CA PHE A 52 -11.93 5.96 -19.24
C PHE A 52 -11.41 7.41 -19.25
N PRO A 53 -12.27 8.39 -19.58
CA PRO A 53 -11.85 9.79 -19.76
C PRO A 53 -11.35 10.43 -18.45
N SER A 54 -11.77 9.91 -17.30
CA SER A 54 -11.34 10.34 -15.96
C SER A 54 -10.12 9.57 -15.44
N ALA A 55 -9.48 8.73 -16.26
CA ALA A 55 -8.34 7.94 -15.84
C ALA A 55 -7.16 8.82 -15.41
N ARG A 56 -6.56 8.49 -14.27
CA ARG A 56 -5.35 9.14 -13.79
C ARG A 56 -4.35 8.14 -13.28
N VAL A 57 -3.09 8.40 -13.58
CA VAL A 57 -1.95 7.65 -13.08
C VAL A 57 -1.37 8.36 -11.86
N LYS A 58 -1.12 7.62 -10.80
CA LYS A 58 -0.51 8.13 -9.56
C LYS A 58 0.69 7.29 -9.15
N HIS A 59 1.81 7.97 -8.94
CA HIS A 59 3.00 7.39 -8.34
C HIS A 59 2.87 7.39 -6.81
N LEU A 60 2.89 6.20 -6.20
CA LEU A 60 2.77 6.02 -4.76
C LEU A 60 4.14 5.97 -4.06
N ASP A 61 4.16 6.12 -2.74
CA ASP A 61 5.42 6.22 -2.00
C ASP A 61 6.31 4.96 -2.13
N MET A 62 7.57 5.16 -2.55
CA MET A 62 8.61 4.13 -2.65
C MET A 62 9.14 3.70 -1.26
N ILE A 63 8.27 3.06 -0.47
CA ILE A 63 8.58 2.69 0.91
C ILE A 63 9.33 1.36 0.95
N GLY A 64 8.76 0.33 0.31
CA GLY A 64 9.17 -1.08 0.40
C GLY A 64 10.21 -1.52 -0.64
N SER A 65 10.04 -1.05 -1.87
CA SER A 65 10.80 -1.44 -3.05
C SER A 65 11.75 -0.32 -3.51
N ASP A 66 12.58 -0.60 -4.51
CA ASP A 66 13.34 0.37 -5.33
C ASP A 66 12.47 0.92 -6.44
N HIS A 67 11.36 0.24 -6.75
CA HIS A 67 10.28 0.76 -7.57
C HIS A 67 9.19 1.47 -6.75
N CYS A 68 8.62 2.49 -7.38
CA CYS A 68 7.42 3.18 -6.99
C CYS A 68 6.21 2.40 -7.48
N PRO A 69 5.24 2.04 -6.62
CA PRO A 69 4.00 1.47 -7.11
C PRO A 69 3.21 2.49 -7.93
N ILE A 70 2.75 2.09 -9.11
CA ILE A 70 1.89 2.90 -9.97
C ILE A 70 0.44 2.49 -9.76
N LEU A 71 -0.43 3.48 -9.51
CA LEU A 71 -1.87 3.32 -9.43
C LEU A 71 -2.53 3.98 -10.62
N LEU A 72 -3.20 3.19 -11.45
CA LEU A 72 -4.14 3.68 -12.47
C LEU A 72 -5.55 3.70 -11.86
N ASP A 73 -6.13 4.89 -11.69
CA ASP A 73 -7.48 5.10 -11.19
C ASP A 73 -8.35 5.56 -12.37
N THR A 74 -9.17 4.66 -12.91
CA THR A 74 -10.05 4.92 -14.07
C THR A 74 -11.24 5.83 -13.74
N GLU A 75 -11.49 6.06 -12.46
CA GLU A 75 -12.66 6.79 -11.94
C GLU A 75 -12.22 7.99 -11.08
N ALA A 76 -11.03 8.54 -11.33
CA ALA A 76 -10.37 9.46 -10.42
C ALA A 76 -11.17 10.75 -10.13
N GLU A 77 -12.03 11.15 -11.07
CA GLU A 77 -12.86 12.37 -10.98
C GLU A 77 -14.33 12.08 -10.62
N LEU A 78 -14.72 10.79 -10.53
CA LEU A 78 -16.06 10.43 -10.09
C LEU A 78 -16.17 10.61 -8.57
N PRO A 79 -17.31 11.13 -8.06
CA PRO A 79 -17.57 11.14 -6.64
C PRO A 79 -17.48 9.71 -6.12
N ARG A 80 -16.45 9.42 -5.31
CA ARG A 80 -16.33 8.14 -4.64
C ARG A 80 -17.61 7.95 -3.85
N GLN A 81 -18.45 6.99 -4.26
CA GLN A 81 -19.61 6.59 -3.46
C GLN A 81 -19.07 6.29 -2.07
N ARG A 82 -19.42 7.13 -1.08
CA ARG A 82 -19.05 6.92 0.32
C ARG A 82 -19.51 5.51 0.66
N GLN A 83 -18.54 4.65 0.95
CA GLN A 83 -18.70 3.20 0.87
C GLN A 83 -19.97 2.68 1.54
N ARG A 84 -20.74 1.92 0.74
CA ARG A 84 -21.42 0.70 1.18
C ARG A 84 -20.51 -0.09 2.11
N HIS A 85 -21.02 -0.50 3.27
CA HIS A 85 -20.45 -1.43 4.25
C HIS A 85 -18.94 -1.73 4.10
N LYS A 86 -18.09 -1.05 4.88
CA LYS A 86 -16.64 -1.31 4.89
C LYS A 86 -16.41 -2.80 5.24
N PRO A 87 -15.84 -3.61 4.33
CA PRO A 87 -15.63 -5.01 4.62
C PRO A 87 -14.62 -5.17 5.75
N ILE A 88 -14.95 -6.05 6.69
CA ILE A 88 -14.07 -6.45 7.78
C ILE A 88 -12.98 -7.36 7.18
N ARG A 89 -11.70 -6.96 7.26
CA ARG A 89 -10.57 -7.68 6.67
C ARG A 89 -9.56 -8.10 7.74
N PHE A 90 -8.97 -9.27 7.54
CA PHE A 90 -7.80 -9.71 8.29
C PHE A 90 -6.58 -8.88 7.89
N GLU A 91 -5.77 -8.48 8.87
CA GLU A 91 -4.54 -7.72 8.63
C GLU A 91 -3.33 -8.66 8.78
N ALA A 92 -2.49 -8.76 7.75
CA ALA A 92 -1.28 -9.59 7.79
C ALA A 92 -0.32 -9.23 8.95
N LEU A 93 -0.42 -8.00 9.48
CA LEU A 93 0.32 -7.57 10.67
C LEU A 93 0.04 -8.48 11.89
N TRP A 94 -1.17 -9.03 12.00
CA TRP A 94 -1.56 -9.86 13.13
C TRP A 94 -0.73 -11.13 13.23
N LEU A 95 -0.34 -11.72 12.09
CA LEU A 95 0.54 -12.90 12.03
C LEU A 95 1.93 -12.64 12.64
N ARG A 96 2.30 -11.39 12.92
CA ARG A 96 3.57 -11.06 13.57
C ARG A 96 3.51 -11.17 15.09
N SER A 97 2.32 -11.32 15.68
CA SER A 97 2.16 -11.60 17.10
C SER A 97 2.02 -13.09 17.32
N ASP A 98 2.79 -13.61 18.28
CA ASP A 98 2.69 -14.97 18.80
C ASP A 98 1.31 -15.30 19.39
N GLN A 99 0.51 -14.28 19.70
CA GLN A 99 -0.86 -14.43 20.20
C GLN A 99 -1.89 -14.68 19.10
N CYS A 100 -1.58 -14.40 17.82
CA CYS A 100 -2.56 -14.53 16.74
C CYS A 100 -3.07 -15.97 16.62
N GLU A 101 -2.16 -16.95 16.57
CA GLU A 101 -2.50 -18.36 16.48
C GLU A 101 -3.27 -18.83 17.72
N LYS A 102 -2.81 -18.43 18.92
CA LYS A 102 -3.48 -18.72 20.19
C LYS A 102 -4.91 -18.18 20.20
N MET A 103 -5.12 -16.98 19.65
CA MET A 103 -6.43 -16.34 19.57
C MET A 103 -7.36 -17.10 18.62
N VAL A 104 -6.87 -17.53 17.46
CA VAL A 104 -7.65 -18.35 16.51
C VAL A 104 -8.04 -19.69 17.14
N LYS A 105 -7.07 -20.42 17.73
CA LYS A 105 -7.32 -21.70 18.42
C LYS A 105 -8.37 -21.56 19.52
N ARG A 106 -8.24 -20.53 20.37
CA ARG A 106 -9.19 -20.24 21.44
C ARG A 106 -10.58 -19.91 20.90
N ALA A 107 -10.68 -18.99 19.94
CA ALA A 107 -11.98 -18.56 19.42
C ALA A 107 -12.69 -19.69 18.68
N TRP A 108 -11.95 -20.55 17.97
CA TRP A 108 -12.47 -21.74 17.33
C TRP A 108 -12.97 -22.77 18.35
N GLY A 109 -12.17 -23.08 19.37
CA GLY A 109 -12.53 -24.03 20.44
C GLY A 109 -13.73 -23.59 21.28
N LEU A 110 -13.86 -22.30 21.57
CA LEU A 110 -15.04 -21.75 22.25
C LEU A 110 -16.32 -21.91 21.43
N GLY A 111 -16.23 -21.89 20.10
CA GLY A 111 -17.37 -22.20 19.23
C GLY A 111 -17.86 -23.63 19.41
N PHE A 112 -16.92 -24.59 19.52
CA PHE A 112 -17.25 -26.00 19.78
C PHE A 112 -17.94 -26.19 21.14
N LEU A 113 -17.39 -25.59 22.20
CA LEU A 113 -17.95 -25.71 23.56
C LEU A 113 -19.34 -25.07 23.72
N ARG A 114 -19.71 -24.14 22.85
CA ARG A 114 -21.03 -23.48 22.85
C ARG A 114 -22.09 -24.24 22.04
N GLY A 115 -21.78 -25.43 21.54
CA GLY A 115 -22.71 -26.21 20.72
C GLY A 115 -22.95 -25.64 19.33
N ASN A 116 -22.06 -24.77 18.82
CA ASN A 116 -22.14 -24.33 17.42
C ASN A 116 -21.62 -25.43 16.50
N GLU A 117 -22.51 -26.33 16.11
CA GLU A 117 -22.22 -27.36 15.09
C GLU A 117 -22.07 -26.72 13.70
N ASN A 118 -22.76 -25.60 13.45
CA ASN A 118 -22.66 -24.85 12.21
C ASN A 118 -21.27 -24.25 12.02
N LEU A 119 -20.63 -24.60 10.91
CA LEU A 119 -19.31 -24.12 10.54
C LEU A 119 -19.27 -22.60 10.29
N MET A 120 -20.33 -22.04 9.71
CA MET A 120 -20.42 -20.60 9.40
C MET A 120 -20.46 -19.75 10.66
N ASP A 121 -21.19 -20.19 11.69
CA ASP A 121 -21.27 -19.49 12.98
C ASP A 121 -19.94 -19.52 13.73
N ARG A 122 -19.18 -20.60 13.58
CA ARG A 122 -17.80 -20.71 14.10
C ARG A 122 -16.85 -19.77 13.38
N PHE A 123 -16.89 -19.72 12.05
CA PHE A 123 -16.10 -18.76 11.28
C PHE A 123 -16.45 -17.31 11.64
N TYR A 124 -17.73 -17.00 11.78
CA TYR A 124 -18.19 -15.68 12.16
C TYR A 124 -17.69 -15.30 13.56
N SER A 125 -17.86 -16.17 14.54
CA SER A 125 -17.41 -15.95 15.92
C SER A 125 -15.89 -15.79 16.02
N CYS A 126 -15.14 -16.61 15.29
CA CYS A 126 -13.68 -16.52 15.20
C CYS A 126 -13.27 -15.19 14.55
N ARG A 127 -13.93 -14.78 13.46
CA ARG A 127 -13.69 -13.50 12.81
C ARG A 127 -13.91 -12.34 13.78
N ILE A 128 -15.06 -12.28 14.46
CA ILE A 128 -15.36 -11.18 15.40
C ILE A 128 -14.34 -11.13 16.55
N SER A 129 -14.00 -12.29 17.11
CA SER A 129 -13.02 -12.40 18.19
C SER A 129 -11.64 -11.89 17.76
N LEU A 130 -11.19 -12.34 16.59
CA LEU A 130 -9.89 -11.97 16.04
C LEU A 130 -9.83 -10.48 15.65
N MET A 131 -10.92 -9.92 15.12
CA MET A 131 -11.05 -8.50 14.84
C MET A 131 -10.98 -7.65 16.11
N THR A 132 -11.70 -8.06 17.15
CA THR A 132 -11.74 -7.36 18.43
C THR A 132 -10.36 -7.35 19.09
N TRP A 133 -9.70 -8.51 19.13
CA TRP A 133 -8.31 -8.61 19.58
C TRP A 133 -7.37 -7.76 18.72
N GLY A 134 -7.47 -7.85 17.39
CA GLY A 134 -6.64 -7.07 16.47
C GLY A 134 -6.76 -5.55 16.68
N LYS A 135 -7.99 -5.06 16.89
CA LYS A 135 -8.26 -3.65 17.19
C LYS A 135 -7.69 -3.23 18.55
N ASN A 136 -7.86 -4.06 19.59
CA ASN A 136 -7.38 -3.74 20.93
C ASN A 136 -5.85 -3.79 21.04
N THR A 137 -5.22 -4.74 20.34
CA THR A 137 -3.76 -4.96 20.40
C THR A 137 -2.98 -4.00 19.50
N PHE A 138 -3.46 -3.75 18.26
CA PHE A 138 -2.72 -2.96 17.27
C PHE A 138 -3.30 -1.55 17.04
N GLY A 139 -4.49 -1.27 17.58
CA GLY A 139 -5.18 0.00 17.40
C GLY A 139 -5.48 0.31 15.94
N ASN A 140 -5.53 1.60 15.60
CA ASN A 140 -5.75 2.04 14.23
C ASN A 140 -4.42 2.06 13.44
N ILE A 141 -4.10 0.92 12.82
CA ILE A 141 -2.89 0.73 11.99
C ILE A 141 -2.81 1.80 10.88
N ASN A 142 -3.93 2.14 10.25
CA ASN A 142 -3.99 3.16 9.20
C ASN A 142 -3.62 4.57 9.70
N LYS A 143 -4.03 4.92 10.94
CA LYS A 143 -3.61 6.17 11.59
C LYS A 143 -2.10 6.16 11.86
N ARG A 144 -1.56 5.02 12.32
CA ARG A 144 -0.13 4.82 12.54
C ARG A 144 0.67 4.94 11.24
N ILE A 145 0.24 4.30 10.16
CA ILE A 145 0.86 4.40 8.83
C ILE A 145 0.87 5.87 8.37
N ARG A 146 -0.27 6.57 8.46
CA ARG A 146 -0.34 8.01 8.11
C ARG A 146 0.66 8.84 8.90
N SER A 147 0.70 8.69 10.23
CA SER A 147 1.64 9.42 11.08
C SER A 147 3.10 9.13 10.73
N LEU A 148 3.45 7.87 10.49
CA LEU A 148 4.80 7.49 10.09
C LEU A 148 5.16 8.04 8.71
N LYS A 149 4.22 8.05 7.75
CA LYS A 149 4.44 8.68 6.44
C LYS A 149 4.72 10.17 6.58
N THR A 150 3.93 10.90 7.36
CA THR A 150 4.15 12.33 7.61
C THR A 150 5.54 12.60 8.19
N LYS A 151 5.98 11.81 9.18
CA LYS A 151 7.33 11.91 9.76
C LYS A 151 8.42 11.58 8.76
N TRP A 152 8.22 10.55 7.94
CA TRP A 152 9.18 10.18 6.90
C TRP A 152 9.36 11.29 5.87
N PHE A 153 8.26 11.89 5.41
CA PHE A 153 8.30 13.02 4.50
C PHE A 153 8.98 14.25 5.08
N SER A 154 8.77 14.56 6.37
CA SER A 154 9.44 15.70 6.99
C SER A 154 10.96 15.50 7.05
N TYR A 155 11.43 14.29 7.36
CA TYR A 155 12.86 13.99 7.35
C TYR A 155 13.48 14.02 5.95
N ARG A 156 12.75 13.60 4.90
CA ARG A 156 13.20 13.72 3.50
C ARG A 156 13.36 15.16 3.02
N LYS A 157 12.59 16.11 3.55
CA LYS A 157 12.72 17.54 3.19
C LYS A 157 13.96 18.19 3.81
N VAL A 158 14.48 17.67 4.93
CA VAL A 158 15.61 18.24 5.70
C VAL A 158 16.91 17.44 5.48
N PHE A 159 16.97 16.68 4.37
CA PHE A 159 18.03 15.68 4.12
C PHE A 159 19.44 16.25 3.92
N SER A 160 19.61 17.58 3.94
CA SER A 160 20.91 18.25 3.92
C SER A 160 21.72 18.09 5.22
N ARG A 161 21.16 17.47 6.28
CA ARG A 161 21.87 17.25 7.57
C ARG A 161 21.89 15.77 7.97
N VAL A 162 23.09 15.22 8.11
CA VAL A 162 23.42 13.81 8.47
C VAL A 162 22.58 13.25 9.64
N ARG A 163 22.23 14.06 10.64
CA ARG A 163 21.43 13.62 11.82
C ARG A 163 20.01 13.14 11.50
N PHE A 164 19.44 13.53 10.35
CA PHE A 164 18.09 13.12 9.95
C PHE A 164 18.05 11.83 9.12
N PHE A 165 19.22 11.40 8.63
CA PHE A 165 19.37 10.16 7.86
C PHE A 165 18.92 8.93 8.67
N GLN A 166 19.51 8.71 9.85
CA GLN A 166 19.17 7.55 10.68
C GLN A 166 17.69 7.55 11.11
N LYS A 167 17.12 8.75 11.33
CA LYS A 167 15.70 8.91 11.66
C LYS A 167 14.80 8.54 10.48
N SER A 168 15.14 8.97 9.26
CA SER A 168 14.43 8.61 8.03
C SER A 168 14.44 7.09 7.80
N VAL A 169 15.61 6.45 7.89
CA VAL A 169 15.78 5.00 7.73
C VAL A 169 14.93 4.23 8.74
N ASN A 170 14.98 4.62 10.01
CA ASN A 170 14.22 3.97 11.09
C ASN A 170 12.69 4.08 10.87
N VAL A 171 12.19 5.26 10.44
CA VAL A 171 10.76 5.43 10.13
C VAL A 171 10.37 4.62 8.91
N ARG A 172 11.22 4.57 7.87
CA ARG A 172 11.00 3.76 6.66
C ARG A 172 10.90 2.27 7.00
N MET A 173 11.78 1.75 7.85
CA MET A 173 11.70 0.36 8.32
C MET A 173 10.39 0.07 9.07
N ARG A 174 9.96 0.99 9.95
CA ARG A 174 8.67 0.85 10.65
C ARG A 174 7.49 0.90 9.68
N LEU A 175 7.54 1.74 8.65
CA LEU A 175 6.53 1.78 7.59
C LEU A 175 6.48 0.46 6.83
N LYS A 176 7.63 -0.07 6.37
CA LYS A 176 7.69 -1.39 5.72
C LYS A 176 7.05 -2.47 6.59
N ASN A 177 7.33 -2.45 7.89
CA ASN A 177 6.77 -3.40 8.84
C ASN A 177 5.26 -3.30 9.05
N CYS A 178 4.67 -2.12 8.88
CA CYS A 178 3.22 -1.95 8.94
C CYS A 178 2.52 -2.16 7.58
N SER A 179 3.25 -2.07 6.47
CA SER A 179 2.66 -2.00 5.11
C SER A 179 2.75 -3.30 4.32
N MET A 180 3.65 -4.22 4.67
CA MET A 180 3.92 -5.43 3.88
C MET A 180 3.62 -6.71 4.70
N PRO A 181 2.86 -7.68 4.15
CA PRO A 181 2.81 -9.05 4.66
C PRO A 181 4.22 -9.69 4.65
N ARG A 182 4.49 -10.64 5.56
CA ARG A 182 5.67 -11.52 5.36
C ARG A 182 5.36 -12.44 4.17
N LYS A 183 6.33 -12.62 3.28
CA LYS A 183 6.33 -13.73 2.32
C LYS A 183 6.51 -15.03 3.08
#